data_AF-A0A7C3WAT4-F1
#
_entry.id   AF-A0A7C3WAT4-F1
#
_cell.length_a   1.000
_cell.length_b   1.000
_cell.length_c   1.000
_cell.angle_alpha   90.00
_cell.angle_beta   90.00
_cell.angle_gamma   90.00
#
_symmetry.space_group_name_H-M   'P 1'
#
loop_
_entity.id
_entity.type
_entity.pdbx_description
1 polymer ?
#
loop_
_entity_poly.entity_id
_entity_poly.type
_entity_poly.pdbx_seq_one_letter_code
_entity_poly.pdbx_strand_id
1 'polypeptide(L)'
;MKTSSDPAEAKRIDKPTAWACLAANLFTVPGVGTVAAGRKIGYLQAALGLVGFGLSVLGFVGILRDWGETGGQPEGMTPSLWVGVAGICLWGASWLWALASSLRLHRQAREEAKKTP
;
A
#
# COMPACT_ATOMS: atom_id res chain seq x y z
N MET A 1 -14.87 32.68 30.78
CA MET A 1 -14.72 31.23 30.47
C MET A 1 -13.55 31.09 29.52
N LYS A 2 -12.47 30.44 29.95
CA LYS A 2 -11.30 30.17 29.10
C LYS A 2 -11.60 28.92 28.27
N THR A 3 -11.88 29.09 26.98
CA THR A 3 -11.80 28.00 26.02
C THR A 3 -10.32 27.71 25.78
N SER A 4 -9.75 26.83 26.60
CA SER A 4 -8.46 26.21 26.29
C SER A 4 -8.69 25.28 25.11
N SER A 5 -8.63 25.83 23.90
CA SER A 5 -8.35 25.05 22.71
C SER A 5 -6.91 24.56 22.85
N ASP A 6 -6.74 23.39 23.46
CA ASP A 6 -5.50 22.64 23.40
C ASP A 6 -5.20 22.37 21.92
N PRO A 7 -4.14 22.95 21.34
CA PRO A 7 -3.83 22.75 19.95
C PRO A 7 -3.26 21.34 19.82
N ALA A 8 -4.05 20.45 19.24
CA ALA A 8 -3.64 19.09 18.88
C ALA A 8 -3.23 18.22 20.08
N GLU A 9 -4.25 17.64 20.73
CA GLU A 9 -4.13 16.25 21.16
C GLU A 9 -3.70 15.45 19.92
N ALA A 10 -2.40 15.26 19.74
CA ALA A 10 -1.84 14.38 18.73
C ALA A 10 -2.49 13.03 19.00
N LYS A 11 -3.52 12.69 18.20
CA LYS A 11 -4.39 11.53 18.39
C LYS A 11 -3.51 10.31 18.63
N ARG A 12 -3.32 9.96 19.91
CA ARG A 12 -2.47 8.84 20.32
C ARG A 12 -3.07 7.61 19.67
N ILE A 13 -2.30 6.96 18.81
CA ILE A 13 -2.79 5.79 18.10
C ILE A 13 -2.73 4.63 19.09
N ASP A 14 -3.90 4.16 19.50
CA ASP A 14 -4.04 2.99 20.34
C ASP A 14 -3.62 1.73 19.58
N LYS A 15 -3.17 0.71 20.33
CA LYS A 15 -2.72 -0.57 19.77
C LYS A 15 -3.76 -1.22 18.82
N PRO A 16 -5.07 -1.24 19.13
CA PRO A 16 -6.09 -1.75 18.21
C PRO A 16 -6.11 -1.01 16.87
N THR A 17 -6.08 0.32 16.86
CA THR A 17 -6.06 1.10 15.60
C THR A 17 -4.80 0.84 14.79
N ALA A 18 -3.63 0.70 15.44
CA ALA A 18 -2.41 0.34 14.74
C ALA A 18 -2.53 -1.02 14.02
N TRP A 19 -3.10 -2.04 14.69
CA TRP A 19 -3.35 -3.35 14.10
C TRP A 19 -4.37 -3.29 12.95
N ALA A 20 -5.44 -2.51 13.09
CA ALA A 20 -6.41 -2.31 12.01
C ALA A 20 -5.75 -1.66 10.78
N CYS A 21 -4.86 -0.68 10.98
CA CYS A 21 -4.10 -0.06 9.89
C CYS A 21 -3.12 -1.05 9.23
N LEU A 22 -2.52 -1.94 10.00
CA LEU A 22 -1.69 -3.03 9.45
C LEU A 22 -2.52 -3.99 8.61
N ALA A 23 -3.65 -4.47 9.14
CA ALA A 23 -4.55 -5.39 8.45
C ALA A 23 -5.10 -4.79 7.15
N ALA A 24 -5.51 -3.51 7.18
CA ALA A 24 -5.97 -2.81 5.98
C ALA A 24 -4.90 -2.78 4.88
N ASN A 25 -3.65 -2.43 5.22
CA ASN A 25 -2.56 -2.42 4.25
C ASN A 25 -2.18 -3.82 3.74
N LEU A 26 -2.39 -4.88 4.53
CA LEU A 26 -2.03 -6.25 4.16
C LEU A 26 -3.09 -6.92 3.28
N PHE A 27 -4.37 -6.73 3.60
CA PHE A 27 -5.49 -7.50 3.01
C PHE A 27 -6.34 -6.72 2.00
N THR A 28 -6.21 -5.40 1.92
CA THR A 28 -7.01 -4.59 0.98
C THR A 28 -6.13 -3.97 -0.10
N VAL A 29 -5.93 -2.65 -0.06
CA VAL A 29 -5.08 -1.88 -0.97
C VAL A 29 -3.94 -1.28 -0.16
N PRO A 30 -2.69 -1.39 -0.62
CA PRO A 30 -1.56 -0.78 0.08
C PRO A 30 -1.78 0.74 0.17
N GLY A 31 -1.63 1.30 1.37
CA GLY A 31 -1.82 2.73 1.64
C GLY A 31 -3.12 3.09 2.33
N VAL A 32 -4.18 2.26 2.26
CA VAL A 32 -5.48 2.52 2.91
C VAL A 32 -5.34 2.62 4.43
N GLY A 33 -4.63 1.68 5.05
CA GLY A 33 -4.35 1.73 6.49
C GLY A 33 -3.49 2.93 6.87
N THR A 34 -2.63 3.39 5.98
CA THR A 34 -1.80 4.59 6.19
C THR A 34 -2.62 5.88 6.11
N VAL A 35 -3.59 5.96 5.19
CA VAL A 35 -4.56 7.07 5.15
C VAL A 35 -5.47 7.05 6.38
N ALA A 36 -5.96 5.88 6.79
CA ALA A 36 -6.77 5.73 8.01
C ALA A 36 -6.02 6.17 9.28
N ALA A 37 -4.70 5.97 9.31
CA ALA A 37 -3.81 6.51 10.34
C ALA A 37 -3.54 8.02 10.23
N GLY A 38 -4.23 8.74 9.34
CA GLY A 38 -4.11 10.19 9.13
C GLY A 38 -2.88 10.63 8.32
N ARG A 39 -2.17 9.70 7.67
CA ARG A 39 -0.95 10.03 6.92
C ARG A 39 -1.22 10.18 5.44
N LYS A 40 -1.01 11.39 4.91
CA LYS A 40 -1.19 11.73 3.48
C LYS A 40 -0.33 10.88 2.54
N ILE A 41 0.80 10.34 3.00
CA ILE A 41 1.66 9.46 2.20
C ILE A 41 0.94 8.18 1.74
N GLY A 42 -0.13 7.77 2.44
CA GLY A 42 -0.94 6.62 2.06
C GLY A 42 -1.64 6.79 0.71
N TYR A 43 -1.96 8.02 0.29
CA TYR A 43 -2.53 8.25 -1.04
C TYR A 43 -1.54 7.91 -2.16
N LEU A 44 -0.26 8.23 -1.96
CA LEU A 44 0.78 7.90 -2.94
C LEU A 44 1.02 6.39 -2.99
N GLN A 45 1.01 5.69 -1.85
CA GLN A 45 1.05 4.24 -1.80
C GLN A 45 -0.14 3.61 -2.54
N ALA A 46 -1.35 4.09 -2.28
CA ALA A 46 -2.55 3.61 -2.97
C ALA A 46 -2.49 3.85 -4.48
N ALA A 47 -2.07 5.05 -4.90
CA ALA A 47 -1.92 5.38 -6.32
C ALA A 47 -0.89 4.48 -7.01
N LEU A 48 0.31 4.33 -6.45
CA LEU A 48 1.36 3.46 -7.01
C LEU A 48 0.93 1.98 -7.02
N GLY A 49 0.21 1.55 -5.98
CA GLY A 49 -0.35 0.21 -5.90
C GLY A 49 -1.35 -0.04 -7.01
N LEU A 50 -2.33 0.86 -7.18
CA LEU A 50 -3.35 0.74 -8.23
C LEU A 50 -2.75 0.79 -9.63
N VAL A 51 -1.77 1.67 -9.88
CA VAL A 51 -1.07 1.75 -11.17
C VAL A 51 -0.29 0.46 -11.43
N GLY A 52 0.50 -0.03 -10.46
CA GLY A 52 1.25 -1.27 -10.59
C GLY A 52 0.34 -2.49 -10.83
N PHE A 53 -0.78 -2.58 -10.10
CA PHE A 53 -1.77 -3.62 -10.30
C PHE A 53 -2.40 -3.53 -11.70
N GLY A 54 -2.80 -2.33 -12.14
CA GLY A 54 -3.35 -2.10 -13.48
C GLY A 54 -2.39 -2.52 -14.58
N LEU A 55 -1.11 -2.14 -14.49
CA LEU A 55 -0.07 -2.57 -15.43
C LEU A 55 0.12 -4.10 -15.42
N SER A 56 0.04 -4.73 -14.23
CA SER A 56 0.13 -6.19 -14.10
C SER A 56 -1.00 -6.89 -14.86
N VAL A 57 -2.23 -6.40 -14.70
CA VAL A 57 -3.42 -6.91 -15.40
C VAL A 57 -3.32 -6.66 -16.90
N LEU A 58 -2.89 -5.47 -17.33
CA LEU A 58 -2.72 -5.15 -18.74
C LEU A 58 -1.68 -6.05 -19.41
N GLY A 59 -0.54 -6.29 -18.74
CA GLY A 59 0.48 -7.21 -19.23
C GLY A 59 -0.05 -8.65 -19.33
N PHE A 60 -0.79 -9.10 -18.32
CA PHE A 60 -1.41 -10.42 -18.33
C PHE A 60 -2.45 -10.60 -19.44
N VAL A 61 -3.33 -9.63 -19.64
CA VAL A 61 -4.31 -9.64 -20.74
C VAL A 61 -3.61 -9.62 -22.09
N GLY A 62 -2.53 -8.84 -22.22
CA GLY A 62 -1.68 -8.84 -23.42
C GLY A 62 -1.11 -10.24 -23.73
N ILE A 63 -0.57 -10.92 -22.73
CA ILE A 63 -0.06 -12.30 -22.86
C ILE A 63 -1.16 -13.26 -23.33
N LEU A 64 -2.36 -13.19 -22.72
CA LEU A 64 -3.48 -14.05 -23.11
C LEU A 64 -3.96 -13.78 -24.54
N ARG A 65 -3.96 -12.50 -24.95
CA ARG A 65 -4.30 -12.09 -26.30
C ARG A 65 -3.29 -12.60 -27.31
N ASP A 66 -2.00 -12.40 -27.06
CA ASP A 66 -0.90 -12.85 -27.91
C ASP A 66 -0.96 -14.38 -28.10
N TRP A 67 -1.24 -15.11 -27.02
CA TRP A 67 -1.42 -16.57 -27.07
C TRP A 67 -2.64 -16.98 -27.91
N GLY A 68 -3.77 -16.28 -27.75
CA GLY A 68 -4.99 -16.56 -28.52
C GLY A 68 -4.85 -16.29 -30.02
N GLU A 69 -4.11 -15.24 -30.40
CA GLU A 69 -3.90 -14.85 -31.80
C GLU A 69 -2.87 -15.74 -32.52
N THR A 70 -1.82 -16.19 -31.81
CA THR A 70 -0.72 -16.95 -32.42
C THR A 70 -0.88 -18.47 -32.29
N GLY A 71 -1.74 -18.95 -31.38
CA GLY A 71 -1.91 -20.37 -31.08
C GLY A 71 -0.69 -21.03 -30.42
N GLY A 72 0.38 -20.27 -30.19
CA GLY A 72 1.60 -20.67 -29.52
C GLY A 72 1.79 -19.90 -28.23
N GLN A 73 2.51 -20.50 -27.27
CA GLN A 73 2.90 -19.77 -26.07
C GLN A 73 3.83 -18.61 -26.47
N PRO A 74 3.69 -17.40 -25.88
CA PRO A 74 4.58 -16.30 -26.19
C PRO A 74 6.04 -16.69 -25.95
N GLU A 75 6.84 -16.62 -27.01
CA GLU A 75 8.26 -16.95 -26.97
C GLU A 75 9.08 -15.75 -26.49
N GLY A 76 9.86 -15.94 -25.44
CA GLY A 76 10.76 -14.91 -24.92
C GLY A 76 10.07 -13.77 -24.17
N MET A 77 10.78 -12.65 -24.07
CA MET A 77 10.35 -11.47 -23.31
C MET A 77 9.52 -10.53 -24.19
N THR A 78 8.21 -10.79 -24.26
CA THR A 78 7.28 -9.93 -25.01
C THR A 78 7.07 -8.57 -24.31
N PRO A 79 6.64 -7.52 -25.04
CA PRO A 79 6.28 -6.24 -24.43
C PRO A 79 5.20 -6.40 -23.34
N SER A 80 4.20 -7.26 -23.58
CA SER A 80 3.15 -7.60 -22.62
C SER A 80 3.72 -8.17 -21.32
N LEU A 81 4.71 -9.06 -21.42
CA LEU A 81 5.40 -9.62 -20.25
C LEU A 81 6.17 -8.54 -19.48
N TRP A 82 6.91 -7.66 -20.17
CA TRP A 82 7.63 -6.56 -19.52
C TRP A 82 6.69 -5.60 -18.78
N VAL A 83 5.56 -5.24 -19.40
CA VAL A 83 4.54 -4.40 -18.77
C VAL A 83 3.98 -5.08 -17.51
N GLY A 84 3.69 -6.39 -17.60
CA GLY A 84 3.22 -7.18 -16.47
C GLY A 84 4.23 -7.21 -15.31
N VAL A 85 5.49 -7.52 -15.60
CA VAL A 85 6.58 -7.59 -14.62
C VAL A 85 6.83 -6.23 -13.97
N ALA A 86 6.90 -5.16 -14.77
CA ALA A 86 7.05 -3.80 -14.25
C ALA A 86 5.89 -3.42 -13.32
N GLY A 87 4.66 -3.79 -13.70
CA GLY A 87 3.47 -3.64 -12.87
C GLY A 87 3.59 -4.36 -11.52
N ILE A 88 4.01 -5.62 -11.54
CA ILE A 88 4.18 -6.46 -10.33
C ILE A 88 5.24 -5.84 -9.42
N CYS A 89 6.37 -5.42 -9.98
CA CYS A 89 7.44 -4.76 -9.22
C CYS A 89 6.94 -3.46 -8.56
N LEU A 90 6.20 -2.63 -9.30
CA LEU A 90 5.67 -1.37 -8.78
C LEU A 90 4.62 -1.60 -7.67
N TRP A 91 3.69 -2.53 -7.90
CA TRP A 91 2.69 -2.91 -6.91
C TRP A 91 3.33 -3.48 -5.65
N GLY A 92 4.28 -4.41 -5.81
CA GLY A 92 5.02 -5.02 -4.70
C GLY A 92 5.85 -4.00 -3.91
N ALA A 93 6.52 -3.07 -4.60
CA ALA A 93 7.25 -1.99 -3.94
C ALA A 93 6.32 -1.07 -3.12
N SER A 94 5.16 -0.71 -3.69
CA SER A 94 4.16 0.07 -2.95
C SER A 94 3.62 -0.68 -1.74
N TRP A 95 3.38 -1.98 -1.88
CA TRP A 95 2.91 -2.84 -0.80
C TRP A 95 3.92 -2.96 0.35
N LEU A 96 5.19 -3.21 0.04
CA LEU A 96 6.27 -3.24 1.04
C LEU A 96 6.41 -1.88 1.74
N TRP A 97 6.23 -0.78 1.01
CA TRP A 97 6.28 0.55 1.59
C TRP A 97 5.10 0.82 2.54
N ALA A 98 3.89 0.41 2.17
CA ALA A 98 2.71 0.49 3.03
C ALA A 98 2.87 -0.35 4.30
N LEU A 99 3.43 -1.56 4.18
CA LEU A 99 3.76 -2.43 5.31
C LEU A 99 4.78 -1.76 6.25
N ALA A 100 5.88 -1.25 5.71
CA ALA A 100 6.88 -0.52 6.49
C ALA A 100 6.28 0.70 7.20
N SER A 101 5.31 1.37 6.59
CA SER A 101 4.60 2.51 7.19
C SER A 101 3.74 2.08 8.38
N SER A 102 3.03 0.96 8.28
CA SER A 102 2.29 0.37 9.41
C SER A 102 3.21 -0.07 10.55
N LEU A 103 4.36 -0.68 10.23
CA LEU A 103 5.34 -1.07 11.26
C LEU A 103 5.91 0.15 12.02
N ARG A 104 6.15 1.27 11.33
CA ARG A 104 6.55 2.53 11.97
C ARG A 104 5.46 3.07 12.90
N LEU A 105 4.18 2.91 12.53
CA LEU A 105 3.05 3.31 13.37
C LEU A 105 3.01 2.50 14.69
N HIS A 106 3.19 1.18 14.61
CA HIS A 106 3.25 0.32 15.78
C HIS A 106 4.44 0.65 16.71
N ARG A 107 5.59 1.00 16.14
CA ARG A 107 6.76 1.43 16.93
C ARG A 107 6.48 2.72 17.70
N GLN A 108 5.87 3.71 17.04
CA GLN A 108 5.48 4.97 17.68
C GLN A 108 4.46 4.77 18.80
N ALA A 109 3.40 4.00 18.56
CA ALA A 109 2.41 3.68 19.58
C ALA A 109 3.03 3.00 20.83
N ARG A 110 4.05 2.15 20.61
CA ARG A 110 4.78 1.49 21.71
C ARG A 110 5.67 2.45 22.49
N GLU A 111 6.30 3.41 21.82
CA GLU A 111 7.13 4.43 22.48
C GLU A 111 6.29 5.43 23.28
N GLU A 112 5.12 5.83 22.77
CA GLU A 112 4.18 6.69 23.48
C GLU A 112 3.58 6.01 24.72
N ALA A 113 3.27 4.71 24.63
CA ALA A 113 2.81 3.94 25.78
C ALA A 113 3.86 3.86 26.90
N LYS A 114 5.16 3.83 26.57
CA LYS A 114 6.25 3.85 27.58
C LYS A 114 6.42 5.19 28.27
N LYS A 115 6.04 6.30 27.62
CA LYS A 115 6.19 7.67 28.16
C LYS A 115 5.06 8.07 29.12
N THR A 116 4.05 7.23 29.29
CA THR A 116 2.87 7.51 30.12
C THR A 116 2.85 6.45 31.23
N PRO A 117 3.39 6.76 32.43
CA PRO A 117 3.39 5.84 33.56
C PRO A 117 1.99 5.61 34.13
#